data_AF-A0A0C3DGF7-F1
#
_entry.id   AF-A0A0C3DGF7-F1
#
_cell.length_a   1.000
_cell.length_b   1.000
_cell.length_c   1.000
_cell.angle_alpha   90.00
_cell.angle_beta   90.00
_cell.angle_gamma   90.00
#
_symmetry.space_group_name_H-M   'P 1'
#
loop_
_entity.id
_entity.type
_entity.pdbx_description
1 polymer ?
#
loop_
_entity_poly.entity_id
_entity_poly.type
_entity_poly.pdbx_seq_one_letter_code
_entity_poly.pdbx_strand_id
1 'polypeptide(L)' 'YNGFVYDVPHSSESGQLYLVTVGRQVGIIAGWPATSPYVTGVSRATYCRVNSLDEGVVVMVRAID' A
#
# COMPACT_ATOMS: atom_id res chain seq x y z
N TYR A 1 -2.03 10.18 -8.00
CA TYR A 1 -3.41 10.50 -8.45
C TYR A 1 -3.96 11.63 -7.60
N ASN A 2 -4.67 12.63 -8.16
CA ASN A 2 -5.23 13.79 -7.42
C ASN A 2 -4.26 14.46 -6.41
N GLY A 3 -2.99 14.66 -6.77
CA GLY A 3 -1.99 15.26 -5.89
C GLY A 3 -1.38 14.33 -4.83
N PHE A 4 -1.88 13.10 -4.69
CA PHE A 4 -1.24 12.06 -3.88
C PHE A 4 -0.12 11.36 -4.66
N VAL A 5 1.07 11.37 -4.07
CA VAL A 5 2.25 10.62 -4.50
C VAL A 5 2.24 9.29 -3.74
N TYR A 6 2.24 8.18 -4.47
CA TYR A 6 2.37 6.85 -3.90
C TYR A 6 3.38 6.03 -4.68
N ASP A 7 4.11 5.19 -3.95
CA ASP A 7 5.12 4.29 -4.50
C ASP A 7 4.46 2.99 -5.00
N VAL A 8 4.99 2.43 -6.09
CA VAL A 8 4.47 1.20 -6.70
C VAL A 8 5.67 0.26 -6.86
N PRO A 9 5.67 -0.91 -6.21
CA PRO A 9 6.81 -1.82 -6.25
C PRO A 9 7.02 -2.32 -7.68
N HIS A 10 8.29 -2.43 -8.05
CA HIS A 10 8.70 -3.02 -9.32
C HIS A 10 8.27 -4.49 -9.36
N SER A 11 7.79 -4.96 -10.52
CA SER A 11 7.16 -6.28 -10.72
C SER A 11 8.04 -7.49 -10.39
N SER A 12 9.32 -7.26 -10.10
CA SER A 12 10.32 -8.28 -9.78
C SER A 12 10.46 -8.57 -8.28
N GLU A 13 9.76 -7.84 -7.41
CA GLU A 13 9.76 -8.11 -5.97
C GLU A 13 8.78 -9.24 -5.64
N SER A 14 9.30 -10.47 -5.62
CA SER A 14 8.55 -11.67 -5.23
C SER A 14 8.16 -11.61 -3.75
N GLY A 15 6.90 -11.30 -3.44
CA GLY A 15 6.40 -11.29 -2.06
C GLY A 15 4.94 -10.88 -1.93
N GLN A 16 4.37 -11.09 -0.73
CA GLN A 16 3.02 -10.61 -0.42
C GLN A 16 2.96 -9.09 -0.56
N LEU A 17 2.03 -8.59 -1.37
CA LEU A 17 1.77 -7.17 -1.51
C LEU A 17 0.85 -6.66 -0.40
N TYR A 18 1.13 -5.46 0.08
CA TYR A 18 0.36 -4.75 1.08
C TYR A 18 -0.06 -3.40 0.55
N LEU A 19 -1.36 -3.12 0.56
CA LEU A 19 -1.90 -1.81 0.29
C LEU A 19 -2.04 -1.05 1.61
N VAL A 20 -1.40 0.11 1.73
CA VAL A 20 -1.56 1.05 2.84
C VAL A 20 -2.40 2.23 2.36
N THR A 21 -3.58 2.41 2.95
CA THR A 21 -4.50 3.54 2.66
C THR A 21 -4.39 4.64 3.70
N VAL A 22 -4.00 4.29 4.94
CA VAL A 22 -3.69 5.25 6.01
C VAL A 22 -2.40 4.82 6.69
N GLY A 23 -1.40 5.68 6.65
CA GLY A 23 -0.07 5.41 7.18
C GLY A 23 0.83 6.64 7.04
N ARG A 24 2.09 6.50 7.44
CA ARG A 24 3.15 7.49 7.17
C ARG A 24 3.42 7.63 5.67
N GLN A 25 3.15 6.56 4.91
CA GLN A 25 3.21 6.51 3.46
C GLN A 25 2.02 5.69 2.95
N VAL A 26 1.35 6.19 1.92
CA VAL A 26 0.22 5.54 1.24
C VAL A 26 0.73 4.93 -0.05
N GLY A 27 0.27 3.72 -0.38
CA GLY A 27 0.67 3.01 -1.59
C GLY A 27 0.62 1.50 -1.45
N ILE A 28 0.95 0.81 -2.53
CA ILE A 28 1.11 -0.65 -2.55
C ILE A 28 2.60 -0.91 -2.32
N ILE A 29 2.95 -1.84 -1.43
CA ILE A 29 4.34 -2.09 -1.01
C ILE A 29 4.55 -3.61 -0.96
N ALA A 30 5.68 -4.08 -1.50
CA ALA A 30 6.02 -5.49 -1.47
C ALA A 30 6.67 -5.87 -0.14
N GLY A 31 6.09 -6.86 0.55
CA GLY A 31 6.66 -7.45 1.75
C GLY A 31 6.35 -6.68 3.05
N TRP A 32 6.18 -7.44 4.13
CA TRP A 32 5.92 -6.88 5.46
C TRP A 32 7.08 -6.07 6.05
N PRO A 33 8.36 -6.46 5.92
CA PRO A 33 9.47 -5.68 6.46
C PRO A 33 9.51 -4.25 5.90
N ALA A 34 9.20 -4.07 4.61
CA ALA A 34 9.10 -2.76 3.98
C ALA A 34 7.81 -2.02 4.38
N THR A 35 6.69 -2.73 4.55
CA THR A 35 5.37 -2.12 4.87
C THR A 35 5.26 -1.67 6.33
N SER A 36 5.76 -2.48 7.27
CA SER A 36 5.52 -2.30 8.71
C SER A 36 5.91 -0.93 9.28
N PRO A 37 7.01 -0.28 8.85
CA PRO A 37 7.38 1.05 9.35
C PRO A 37 6.37 2.15 8.98
N TYR A 38 5.56 1.94 7.95
CA TYR A 38 4.58 2.94 7.49
C TYR A 38 3.26 2.88 8.24
N VAL A 39 2.95 1.76 8.90
CA VAL A 39 1.68 1.55 9.62
C VAL A 39 1.87 1.43 11.13
N THR A 40 3.05 0.98 11.57
CA THR A 40 3.35 0.80 13.00
C THR A 40 3.46 2.16 13.68
N GLY A 41 2.71 2.34 14.78
CA GLY A 41 2.71 3.60 15.54
C GLY A 41 1.90 4.73 14.90
N VAL A 42 1.26 4.52 13.75
CA VAL A 42 0.35 5.50 13.14
C VAL A 42 -1.07 5.26 13.66
N SER A 43 -1.65 6.29 14.28
CA SER A 43 -3.02 6.22 14.77
C SER A 43 -3.99 5.94 13.63
N ARG A 44 -4.83 4.92 13.80
CA ARG A 44 -5.83 4.48 12.80
C ARG A 44 -5.20 4.08 11.46
N ALA A 45 -3.97 3.56 11.48
CA ALA A 45 -3.34 2.99 10.31
C ALA A 45 -4.27 1.93 9.67
N THR A 46 -4.41 1.99 8.35
CA THR A 46 -5.28 1.10 7.59
C THR A 46 -4.47 0.52 6.45
N TYR A 47 -4.40 -0.81 6.44
CA TYR A 47 -3.70 -1.57 5.42
C TYR A 47 -4.41 -2.91 5.16
N CYS A 48 -4.24 -3.47 3.97
CA CYS A 48 -4.73 -4.79 3.62
C CYS A 48 -3.72 -5.53 2.73
N ARG A 49 -3.82 -6.87 2.71
CA ARG A 49 -3.06 -7.70 1.78
C ARG A 49 -3.77 -7.75 0.44
N VAL A 50 -3.02 -7.66 -0.63
CA VAL A 50 -3.51 -7.81 -2.00
C VAL A 50 -2.67 -8.86 -2.72
N ASN A 51 -3.30 -9.61 -3.62
CA ASN A 51 -2.61 -10.72 -4.31
C ASN A 51 -1.90 -10.24 -5.57
N SER A 52 -2.38 -9.13 -6.14
CA SER A 52 -1.86 -8.55 -7.36
C SER A 52 -1.82 -7.03 -7.29
N LEU A 53 -0.97 -6.43 -8.13
CA LEU A 53 -0.83 -4.98 -8.22
C LEU A 53 -2.12 -4.34 -8.77
N ASP A 54 -2.73 -4.95 -9.79
CA ASP A 54 -3.99 -4.53 -10.40
C ASP A 54 -5.14 -4.48 -9.37
N GLU A 55 -5.34 -5.55 -8.60
CA GLU A 55 -6.27 -5.59 -7.47
C GLU A 55 -5.99 -4.44 -6.48
N GLY A 56 -4.72 -4.27 -6.10
CA GLY A 56 -4.31 -3.21 -5.18
C GLY A 56 -4.63 -1.82 -5.68
N VAL A 57 -4.44 -1.54 -6.97
CA VAL A 57 -4.77 -0.24 -7.57
C VAL A 57 -6.28 0.01 -7.54
N VAL A 58 -7.09 -1.00 -7.88
CA VAL A 58 -8.56 -0.87 -7.82
C VAL A 58 -9.05 -0.58 -6.41
N VAL A 59 -8.53 -1.30 -5.41
CA VAL A 59 -8.89 -1.08 -4.00
C VAL A 59 -8.41 0.28 -3.53
N MET A 60 -7.21 0.70 -3.93
CA MET A 60 -6.65 2.00 -3.58
C MET A 60 -7.51 3.14 -4.13
N VAL A 61 -7.91 3.09 -5.40
CA VAL A 61 -8.77 4.10 -6.02
C VAL A 61 -10.11 4.21 -5.28
N ARG A 62 -10.71 3.06 -4.89
CA ARG A 62 -11.96 3.05 -4.10
C ARG A 62 -11.81 3.61 -2.69
N ALA A 63 -10.60 3.59 -2.12
CA ALA A 63 -10.36 4.05 -0.76
C ALA A 63 -10.05 5.56 -0.68
N ILE A 64 -9.69 6.19 -1.81
CA ILE A 64 -9.34 7.61 -1.91
C ILE A 64 -10.39 8.46 -2.64
N ASP A 65 -11.39 7.81 -3.27
CA ASP A 65 -12.64 8.44 -3.72
C ASP A 65 -13.53 8.80 -2.52
#